data_AF-A0A3M6HQI9-F1
#
_entry.id   AF-A0A3M6HQI9-F1
#
_cell.length_a   1.000
_cell.length_b   1.000
_cell.length_c   1.000
_cell.angle_alpha   90.00
_cell.angle_beta   90.00
_cell.angle_gamma   90.00
#
_symmetry.space_group_name_H-M   'P 1'
#
loop_
_entity.id
_entity.type
_entity.pdbx_description
1 polymer ?
#
loop_
_entity_poly.entity_id
_entity_poly.type
_entity_poly.pdbx_seq_one_letter_code
_entity_poly.pdbx_strand_id
1 'polypeptide(L)'
;PADTVVSTSEIFRYWLQGGRVDVGFLGAAQVDRFGNINTTVVGDYHHPKVRLPGAGGAPEIAGSAKSVLIILKQSARSFVNKLDFITSVGHGEGGDSRK
;
A
#
# COMPACT_ATOMS: atom_id res chain seq x y z
N PRO A 1 -18.34 3.76 23.29
CA PRO A 1 -19.00 2.72 22.46
C PRO A 1 -18.91 3.11 20.99
N ALA A 2 -18.92 2.14 20.07
CA ALA A 2 -19.07 2.45 18.65
C ALA A 2 -20.54 2.74 18.33
N ASP A 3 -20.82 3.73 17.47
CA ASP A 3 -22.18 4.08 17.05
C ASP A 3 -22.77 3.08 16.03
N THR A 4 -21.90 2.38 15.30
CA THR A 4 -22.29 1.35 14.32
C THR A 4 -21.16 0.35 14.09
N VAL A 5 -21.50 -0.80 13.51
CA VAL A 5 -20.55 -1.81 13.04
C VAL A 5 -20.72 -1.96 11.53
N VAL A 6 -19.61 -1.91 10.80
CA VAL A 6 -19.57 -2.11 9.35
C VAL A 6 -18.74 -3.35 9.01
N SER A 7 -19.21 -4.12 8.03
CA SER A 7 -18.50 -5.31 7.57
C SER A 7 -17.26 -4.94 6.74
N THR A 8 -16.30 -5.87 6.65
CA THR A 8 -15.12 -5.68 5.81
C THR A 8 -15.50 -5.43 4.34
N SER A 9 -16.50 -6.11 3.80
CA SER A 9 -16.92 -5.87 2.42
C SER A 9 -17.51 -4.48 2.21
N GLU A 10 -18.24 -3.95 3.19
CA GLU A 10 -18.82 -2.62 3.13
C GLU A 10 -17.75 -1.52 3.20
N ILE A 11 -16.78 -1.62 4.13
CA ILE A 11 -15.71 -0.61 4.26
C ILE A 11 -14.91 -0.49 2.96
N PHE A 12 -14.64 -1.61 2.26
CA PHE A 12 -13.94 -1.56 0.98
C PHE A 12 -14.82 -1.05 -0.16
N ARG A 13 -16.07 -1.52 -0.29
CA ARG A 13 -16.91 -1.20 -1.46
C ARG A 13 -17.61 0.15 -1.37
N TYR A 14 -18.34 0.40 -0.27
CA TYR A 14 -19.18 1.59 -0.16
C TYR A 14 -18.39 2.82 0.29
N TRP A 15 -17.49 2.63 1.26
CA TRP A 15 -16.73 3.72 1.84
C TRP A 15 -15.48 4.05 1.02
N LEU A 16 -14.57 3.09 0.89
CA LEU A 16 -13.28 3.33 0.26
C LEU A 16 -13.40 3.50 -1.27
N GLN A 17 -13.89 2.50 -1.99
CA GLN A 17 -14.09 2.59 -3.46
C GLN A 17 -15.16 3.62 -3.85
N GLY A 18 -16.10 3.91 -2.94
CA GLY A 18 -17.09 4.97 -3.13
C GLY A 18 -16.54 6.39 -2.92
N GLY A 19 -15.24 6.57 -2.67
CA GLY A 19 -14.59 7.88 -2.54
C GLY A 19 -14.91 8.64 -1.26
N ARG A 20 -15.39 7.94 -0.22
CA ARG A 20 -15.77 8.52 1.09
C ARG A 20 -14.63 8.50 2.12
N VAL A 21 -13.47 7.97 1.75
CA VAL A 21 -12.28 7.95 2.60
C VAL A 21 -11.28 8.98 2.09
N ASP A 22 -11.04 10.02 2.89
CA ASP A 22 -10.12 11.10 2.51
C ASP A 22 -8.65 10.70 2.67
N VAL A 23 -8.30 10.04 3.78
CA VAL A 23 -6.91 9.72 4.12
C VAL A 23 -6.76 8.24 4.48
N GLY A 24 -5.84 7.57 3.81
CA GLY A 24 -5.39 6.21 4.14
C GLY A 24 -3.97 6.22 4.70
N PHE A 25 -3.72 5.40 5.73
CA PHE A 25 -2.38 5.22 6.31
C PHE A 25 -1.84 3.84 5.95
N LEU A 26 -0.63 3.78 5.40
CA LEU A 26 0.02 2.53 5.01
C LEU A 26 1.40 2.39 5.66
N GLY A 27 1.71 1.18 6.11
CA GLY A 27 3.08 0.78 6.45
C GLY A 27 3.73 0.03 5.28
N ALA A 28 5.06 -0.05 5.28
CA ALA A 28 5.79 -0.79 4.25
C ALA A 28 7.12 -1.34 4.77
N ALA A 29 7.57 -2.45 4.17
CA ALA A 29 8.94 -2.94 4.37
C ALA A 29 9.92 -2.22 3.45
N GLN A 30 9.51 -1.95 2.20
CA GLN A 30 10.21 -1.11 1.24
C GLN A 30 9.25 -0.10 0.62
N VAL A 31 9.75 1.10 0.35
CA VAL A 31 9.10 2.17 -0.43
C VAL A 31 10.10 2.69 -1.47
N ASP A 32 9.60 3.02 -2.66
CA ASP A 32 10.43 3.62 -3.72
C ASP A 32 10.13 5.11 -3.91
N ARG A 33 10.86 5.74 -4.84
CA ARG A 33 10.74 7.16 -5.17
C ARG A 33 9.37 7.58 -5.73
N PHE A 34 8.55 6.63 -6.17
CA PHE A 34 7.21 6.87 -6.72
C PHE A 34 6.11 6.62 -5.67
N GLY A 35 6.51 6.24 -4.45
CA GLY A 35 5.59 5.89 -3.37
C GLY A 35 4.94 4.52 -3.55
N ASN A 36 5.48 3.66 -4.42
CA ASN A 36 5.07 2.25 -4.42
C ASN A 36 5.61 1.60 -3.14
N ILE A 37 4.90 0.59 -2.64
CA ILE A 37 5.30 -0.11 -1.44
C ILE A 37 5.35 -1.63 -1.62
N ASN A 38 6.24 -2.25 -0.85
CA ASN A 38 6.37 -3.70 -0.74
C ASN A 38 6.10 -4.15 0.71
N THR A 39 5.16 -5.06 0.85
CA THR A 39 4.85 -5.80 2.08
C THR A 39 4.70 -7.30 1.81
N THR A 40 5.14 -7.80 0.64
CA THR A 40 4.93 -9.20 0.22
C THR A 40 6.21 -10.03 0.31
N VAL A 41 7.29 -9.62 -0.37
CA VAL A 41 8.52 -10.43 -0.46
C VAL A 41 9.76 -9.57 -0.66
N VAL A 42 10.86 -9.95 -0.01
CA VAL A 42 12.21 -9.41 -0.29
C VAL A 42 13.02 -10.48 -1.02
N GLY A 43 13.67 -10.10 -2.12
CA GLY A 43 14.35 -11.00 -3.06
C GLY A 43 13.42 -11.63 -4.11
N ASP A 44 13.84 -12.75 -4.71
CA ASP A 44 13.09 -13.44 -5.76
C ASP A 44 11.69 -13.85 -5.31
N TYR A 45 10.68 -13.69 -6.17
CA TYR A 45 9.30 -13.96 -5.81
C TYR A 45 9.04 -15.45 -5.55
N HIS A 46 9.61 -16.32 -6.38
CA HIS A 46 9.44 -17.78 -6.29
C HIS A 46 10.31 -18.40 -5.20
N HIS A 47 11.50 -17.84 -4.96
CA HIS A 47 12.46 -18.24 -3.93
C HIS A 47 12.82 -17.06 -3.01
N PRO A 48 11.89 -16.65 -2.12
CA PRO A 48 12.03 -15.46 -1.30
C PRO A 48 13.21 -15.58 -0.34
N LYS A 49 13.95 -14.48 -0.18
CA LYS A 49 14.86 -14.36 0.96
C LYS A 49 14.08 -14.13 2.25
N VAL A 50 13.03 -13.31 2.19
CA VAL A 50 12.13 -13.02 3.30
C VAL A 50 10.69 -12.96 2.79
N ARG A 51 9.78 -13.68 3.45
CA ARG A 51 8.33 -13.50 3.28
C ARG A 51 7.82 -12.48 4.30
N LEU A 52 7.03 -11.53 3.83
CA LEU A 52 6.45 -10.45 4.63
C LEU A 52 4.95 -10.74 4.86
N PRO A 53 4.27 -9.95 5.73
CA PRO A 53 2.87 -10.22 6.11
C PRO A 53 1.85 -10.22 4.95
N GLY A 54 2.19 -9.63 3.80
CA GLY A 54 1.34 -9.57 2.62
C GLY A 54 0.65 -8.22 2.41
N ALA A 55 -0.21 -8.16 1.40
CA ALA A 55 -0.86 -6.93 0.96
C ALA A 55 -1.98 -6.43 1.91
N GLY A 56 -2.71 -7.36 2.53
CA GLY A 56 -3.94 -7.01 3.25
C GLY A 56 -4.88 -6.20 2.36
N GLY A 57 -5.37 -5.06 2.87
CA GLY A 57 -6.15 -4.08 2.10
C GLY A 57 -5.34 -2.87 1.61
N ALA A 58 -4.00 -2.94 1.66
CA ALA A 58 -3.14 -1.83 1.24
C ALA A 58 -3.31 -1.46 -0.23
N PRO A 59 -3.48 -2.41 -1.19
CA PRO A 59 -3.71 -2.06 -2.59
C PRO A 59 -4.98 -1.22 -2.80
N GLU A 60 -6.07 -1.58 -2.11
CA GLU A 60 -7.34 -0.88 -2.19
C GLU A 60 -7.24 0.53 -1.60
N ILE A 61 -6.55 0.68 -0.45
CA ILE A 61 -6.31 1.98 0.18
C ILE A 61 -5.44 2.85 -0.73
N ALA A 62 -4.36 2.29 -1.27
CA ALA A 62 -3.43 2.99 -2.15
C ALA A 62 -4.12 3.52 -3.42
N GLY A 63 -5.08 2.76 -3.97
CA GLY A 63 -5.78 3.10 -5.21
C GLY A 63 -7.04 3.95 -5.03
N SER A 64 -7.71 3.91 -3.87
CA SER A 64 -9.05 4.49 -3.72
C SER A 64 -9.17 5.61 -2.69
N ALA A 65 -8.25 5.72 -1.72
CA ALA A 65 -8.25 6.84 -0.79
C ALA A 65 -7.83 8.12 -1.53
N LYS A 66 -8.42 9.27 -1.19
CA LYS A 66 -8.08 10.55 -1.84
C LYS A 66 -6.63 10.97 -1.60
N SER A 67 -6.07 10.60 -0.45
CA SER A 67 -4.68 10.82 -0.08
C SER A 67 -4.16 9.66 0.74
N VAL A 68 -2.88 9.33 0.56
CA VAL A 68 -2.24 8.20 1.24
C VAL A 68 -0.98 8.70 1.94
N LEU A 69 -0.88 8.42 3.24
CA LEU A 69 0.29 8.69 4.06
C LEU A 69 1.01 7.38 4.35
N ILE A 70 2.28 7.30 3.95
CA ILE A 70 3.13 6.13 4.19
C ILE A 70 3.97 6.39 5.43
N ILE A 71 3.85 5.52 6.44
CA ILE A 71 4.55 5.63 7.72
C ILE A 71 5.44 4.41 7.93
N LEU A 72 6.75 4.64 7.99
CA LEU A 72 7.75 3.60 8.23
C LEU A 72 9.04 4.19 8.80
N LYS A 73 9.85 3.34 9.45
CA LYS A 73 11.19 3.74 9.88
C LYS A 73 12.11 3.93 8.67
N GLN A 74 12.73 5.10 8.56
CA GLN A 74 13.64 5.42 7.47
C GLN A 74 14.97 4.69 7.63
N SER A 75 15.41 4.04 6.54
CA SER A 75 16.68 3.32 6.42
C SER A 75 16.97 3.03 4.94
N ALA A 76 18.21 2.70 4.60
CA ALA A 76 18.57 2.26 3.24
C ALA A 76 17.89 0.95 2.82
N ARG A 77 17.36 0.16 3.77
CA ARG A 77 16.61 -1.07 3.48
C ARG A 77 15.13 -0.80 3.22
N SER A 78 14.60 0.29 3.78
CA SER A 78 13.19 0.66 3.64
C SER A 78 12.97 1.68 2.53
N PHE A 79 13.92 2.56 2.22
CA PHE A 79 13.86 3.49 1.10
C PHE A 79 14.81 2.99 0.01
N VAL A 80 14.26 2.39 -1.04
CA VAL A 80 15.02 1.71 -2.08
C VAL A 80 14.78 2.34 -3.45
N ASN A 81 15.74 2.17 -4.37
CA ASN A 81 15.57 2.68 -5.73
C ASN A 81 14.53 1.90 -6.53
N LYS A 82 14.44 0.58 -6.30
CA LYS A 82 13.51 -0.34 -6.94
C LYS A 82 13.04 -1.37 -5.91
N LEU A 83 11.75 -1.61 -5.85
CA LEU A 83 11.16 -2.65 -5.01
C LEU A 83 11.47 -4.04 -5.57
N ASP A 84 11.67 -5.02 -4.68
CA ASP A 84 11.75 -6.43 -5.09
C ASP A 84 10.40 -6.94 -5.61
N PHE A 85 9.30 -6.40 -5.06
CA PHE A 85 7.94 -6.68 -5.48
C PHE A 85 7.05 -5.46 -5.23
N ILE A 86 6.16 -5.13 -6.16
CA ILE A 86 5.17 -4.07 -5.96
C ILE A 86 3.93 -4.70 -5.34
N THR A 87 3.75 -4.50 -4.03
CA THR A 87 2.54 -4.95 -3.33
C THR A 87 1.38 -3.98 -3.56
N SER A 88 1.66 -2.68 -3.44
CA SER A 88 0.66 -1.63 -3.66
C SER A 88 1.28 -0.49 -4.45
N VAL A 89 0.54 -0.04 -5.45
CA VAL A 89 0.99 0.96 -6.42
C VAL A 89 0.79 2.36 -5.83
N GLY A 90 1.89 3.11 -5.75
CA GLY A 90 1.89 4.55 -5.58
C GLY A 90 1.68 5.19 -6.94
N HIS A 91 2.71 5.79 -7.52
CA HIS A 91 2.65 6.34 -8.88
C HIS A 91 3.23 5.41 -9.95
N GLY A 92 3.32 4.10 -9.71
CA GLY A 92 3.85 3.16 -10.71
C GLY A 92 5.27 3.55 -11.13
N GLU A 93 5.45 3.89 -12.40
CA GLU A 93 6.74 4.33 -12.95
C GLU A 93 6.91 5.87 -12.98
N GLY A 94 5.98 6.60 -12.37
CA GLY A 94 5.91 8.07 -12.39
C GLY A 94 5.12 8.62 -13.58
N GLY A 95 5.25 9.92 -13.83
CA GLY A 95 4.53 10.61 -14.91
C GLY A 95 3.01 10.51 -14.74
N ASP A 96 2.34 10.03 -15.80
CA ASP A 96 0.89 9.92 -15.89
C ASP A 96 0.35 8.53 -15.49
N SER A 97 1.15 7.71 -14.80
CA SER A 97 0.79 6.32 -14.42
C SER A 97 -0.47 6.19 -13.54
N ARG A 98 -1.06 7.30 -13.08
CA ARG A 98 -2.31 7.33 -12.28
C ARG A 98 -3.44 8.15 -12.93
N LYS A 99 -3.26 8.63 -14.16
CA LYS A 99 -4.32 9.29 -14.91
C LYS A 99 -5.25 8.29 -15.59
#